data_AF-A0A3C1FU14-F1
#
_entry.id   AF-A0A3C1FU14-F1
#
_cell.length_a   1.000
_cell.length_b   1.000
_cell.length_c   1.000
_cell.angle_alpha   90.00
_cell.angle_beta   90.00
_cell.angle_gamma   90.00
#
_symmetry.space_group_name_H-M   'P 1'
#
loop_
_entity.id
_entity.type
_entity.pdbx_description
1 polymer ?
#
loop_
_entity_poly.entity_id
_entity_poly.type
_entity_poly.pdbx_seq_one_letter_code
_entity_poly.pdbx_strand_id
1 'polypeptide(L)' 'MKVQGVIKGSNIVLKKVPVDEQLHEGDRVEVIILPLQKKPYRFSTFKLGVKKKYLKREEIYARS' A
#
# COMPACT_ATOMS: atom_id res chain seq x y z
N MET A 1 13.55 12.15 21.85
CA MET A 1 12.75 11.77 20.65
C MET A 1 13.56 10.79 19.83
N LYS A 2 12.99 9.68 19.32
CA LYS A 2 13.77 8.71 18.51
C LYS A 2 13.95 9.23 17.08
N VAL A 3 15.14 9.04 16.50
CA VAL A 3 15.44 9.31 15.08
C VAL A 3 14.44 8.54 14.22
N GLN A 4 13.81 9.22 13.26
CA GLN A 4 12.88 8.59 12.32
C GLN A 4 13.40 8.74 10.90
N GLY A 5 13.37 7.66 10.12
CA GLY A 5 13.80 7.65 8.72
C GLY A 5 12.88 6.80 7.85
N VAL A 6 13.01 6.96 6.53
CA VAL A 6 12.29 6.18 5.52
C VAL A 6 13.30 5.50 4.60
N ILE A 7 13.02 4.24 4.28
CA ILE A 7 13.80 3.46 3.31
C ILE A 7 13.38 3.88 1.89
N LYS A 8 14.33 4.28 1.06
CA LYS A 8 14.14 4.63 -0.35
C LYS A 8 15.15 3.85 -1.20
N GLY A 9 14.73 2.69 -1.71
CA GLY A 9 15.64 1.75 -2.38
C GLY A 9 16.62 1.16 -1.35
N SER A 10 17.91 1.24 -1.65
CA SER A 10 18.99 0.78 -0.75
C SER A 10 19.45 1.83 0.27
N ASN A 11 18.84 3.02 0.27
CA ASN A 11 19.23 4.15 1.13
C ASN A 11 18.20 4.42 2.23
N ILE A 12 18.65 4.90 3.38
CA ILE A 12 17.81 5.32 4.51
C ILE A 12 17.87 6.84 4.62
N VAL A 13 16.73 7.52 4.49
CA VAL A 13 16.63 8.98 4.57
C VAL A 13 16.04 9.36 5.92
N LEU A 14 16.80 10.10 6.73
CA LEU A 14 16.35 10.59 8.03
C LEU A 14 15.36 11.75 7.86
N LYS A 15 14.18 11.65 8.48
CA LYS A 15 13.15 12.71 8.49
C LYS A 15 13.25 13.61 9.71
N LYS A 16 13.68 13.06 10.85
CA LYS A 16 13.81 13.80 12.10
C LYS A 16 15.05 13.32 12.84
N VAL A 17 15.99 14.24 12.99
CA VAL A 17 17.17 14.07 13.85
C VAL A 17 16.85 14.78 15.18
N PRO A 18 17.12 14.16 16.34
CA PRO A 18 17.04 14.83 17.63
C PRO A 18 17.93 16.08 17.63
N VAL A 19 17.46 17.15 18.27
CA VAL A 19 18.17 18.45 18.29
C VAL A 19 19.56 18.34 18.94
N ASP A 20 19.74 17.35 19.81
CA ASP A 20 20.97 17.14 20.59
C ASP A 20 21.96 16.16 19.92
N GLU A 21 21.64 15.60 18.75
CA GLU A 21 22.51 14.68 18.00
C GLU A 21 22.90 15.27 16.65
N GLN A 22 24.18 15.60 16.47
CA GLN A 22 24.73 15.97 15.18
C GLN A 22 25.25 14.70 14.50
N LEU A 23 24.59 14.29 13.41
CA LEU A 23 25.03 13.19 12.56
C LEU A 23 25.80 13.78 11.37
N HIS A 24 27.01 13.30 11.15
CA HIS A 24 27.86 13.70 10.03
C HIS A 24 27.95 12.59 8.97
N GLU A 25 28.28 13.00 7.76
CA GLU A 25 28.50 12.05 6.67
C GLU A 25 29.75 11.21 6.94
N GLY A 26 29.60 9.88 6.90
CA GLY A 26 30.65 8.93 7.24
C GLY A 26 30.51 8.29 8.63
N ASP A 27 29.60 8.78 9.47
CA ASP A 27 29.35 8.20 10.78
C ASP A 27 28.74 6.79 10.68
N ARG A 28 29.21 5.88 11.54
CA ARG A 28 28.61 4.56 11.68
C ARG A 28 27.43 4.65 12.63
N VAL A 29 26.24 4.31 12.13
CA VAL A 29 25.00 4.33 12.90
C VAL A 29 24.35 2.95 12.93
N GLU A 30 23.79 2.60 14.08
CA GLU A 30 22.96 1.40 14.21
C GLU A 30 21.53 1.71 13.78
N VAL A 31 20.99 0.88 12.88
CA VAL A 31 19.65 1.06 12.32
C VAL A 31 18.77 -0.12 12.67
N ILE A 32 17.66 0.15 13.35
CA ILE A 32 16.62 -0.84 13.61
C ILE A 32 15.48 -0.63 12.62
N ILE A 33 15.32 -1.56 11.67
CA ILE A 33 14.22 -1.53 10.68
C ILE A 33 13.03 -2.30 11.26
N LEU A 34 11.95 -1.57 11.58
CA LEU A 34 10.67 -2.17 11.96
C LEU A 34 9.74 -2.19 10.73
N PRO A 35 9.41 -3.36 10.16
CA PRO A 35 8.52 -3.43 9.02
C PRO A 35 7.11 -3.00 9.43
N LEU A 36 6.68 -1.84 8.95
CA LEU A 36 5.30 -1.38 9.12
C LEU A 36 4.40 -2.22 8.21
N GLN A 37 3.59 -3.09 8.80
CA GLN A 37 2.58 -3.82 8.04
C GLN A 37 1.55 -2.83 7.48
N LYS A 38 1.60 -2.60 6.17
CA LYS A 38 0.54 -1.85 5.49
C LYS A 38 -0.73 -2.68 5.58
N LYS A 39 -1.81 -2.08 6.09
CA LYS A 39 -3.13 -2.71 6.02
C LYS A 39 -3.46 -2.98 4.55
N PRO A 40 -3.80 -4.23 4.17
CA PRO A 40 -4.23 -4.51 2.82
C PRO A 40 -5.53 -3.76 2.56
N TYR A 41 -5.47 -2.66 1.81
CA TYR A 41 -6.64 -1.98 1.31
C TYR A 41 -7.31 -2.88 0.28
N ARG A 42 -8.41 -3.52 0.67
CA ARG A 42 -9.26 -4.26 -0.26
C ARG A 42 -10.11 -3.24 -1.01
N PHE A 43 -9.84 -3.07 -2.29
CA PHE A 43 -10.75 -2.35 -3.17
C PHE A 43 -12.05 -3.15 -3.30
N SER A 44 -13.20 -2.46 -3.33
CA SER A 44 -14.47 -3.13 -3.58
C SER A 44 -14.47 -3.69 -5.00
N THR A 45 -14.53 -5.00 -5.12
CA THR A 45 -14.69 -5.68 -6.41
C THR A 45 -16.17 -5.95 -6.65
N PHE A 46 -16.67 -5.56 -7.82
CA PHE A 46 -18.02 -5.92 -8.23
C PHE A 46 -18.02 -7.31 -8.89
N LYS A 47 -18.93 -8.19 -8.46
CA LYS A 47 -19.14 -9.47 -9.13
C LYS A 47 -19.90 -9.23 -10.44
N LEU A 48 -19.18 -9.23 -11.57
CA LEU A 48 -19.77 -9.28 -12.90
C LEU A 48 -20.33 -10.69 -13.13
N GLY A 49 -21.60 -10.77 -13.50
CA GLY A 49 -22.27 -12.03 -13.82
C GLY A 49 -23.56 -11.79 -14.59
N VAL A 50 -23.86 -12.67 -15.53
CA VAL A 50 -25.11 -12.62 -16.29
C VAL A 50 -26.24 -13.15 -15.41
N LYS A 51 -27.26 -12.35 -15.15
CA LYS A 51 -28.45 -12.83 -14.41
C LYS A 51 -29.10 -13.95 -15.23
N LYS A 52 -29.31 -15.12 -14.63
CA LYS A 52 -29.89 -16.31 -15.29
C LYS A 52 -31.21 -16.04 -16.04
N LYS A 53 -32.00 -15.08 -15.56
CA LYS A 53 -33.24 -14.62 -16.20
C LYS A 53 -33.06 -14.02 -17.61
N TYR A 54 -31.84 -13.63 -17.98
CA TYR A 54 -31.52 -13.12 -19.31
C TYR A 54 -30.70 -14.11 -20.15
N LEU A 55 -30.52 -15.36 -19.70
CA LEU A 55 -29.89 -16.40 -20.52
C LEU A 55 -30.82 -16.91 -21.62
N LYS A 56 -32.13 -16.91 -21.37
CA LYS A 56 -33.14 -17.34 -22.34
C LYS A 56 -33.36 -16.21 -23.35
N ARG A 57 -32.63 -16.28 -24.46
CA ARG A 57 -32.78 -15.36 -25.60
C ARG A 57 -34.23 -15.28 -26.08
N GLU A 58 -34.97 -16.38 -26.01
CA GLU A 58 -36.38 -16.46 -26.37
C GLU A 58 -37.24 -15.43 -25.61
N GLU A 59 -37.06 -15.25 -24.30
CA GLU A 59 -37.84 -14.26 -23.53
C GLU A 59 -37.49 -12.80 -23.88
N ILE A 60 -36.32 -12.56 -24.49
CA ILE A 60 -35.84 -11.24 -24.89
C ILE A 60 -36.32 -10.88 -26.30
N TYR A 61 -36.33 -11.86 -27.22
CA TYR A 61 -36.65 -11.65 -28.63
C TYR A 61 -38.07 -12.08 -29.02
N ALA A 62 -38.82 -12.81 -28.17
CA ALA A 62 -40.19 -13.26 -28.48
C ALA A 62 -41.26 -12.17 -28.33
N ARG A 63 -40.87 -10.89 -28.19
CA ARG A 63 -41.79 -9.75 -28.13
C ARG A 63 -42.04 -9.08 -29.49
N SER A 64 -41.73 -9.78 -30.59
CA SER A 64 -42.03 -9.40 -31.97
C SER A 64 -43.27 -10.11 -32.49
#